data_AF-A0A0K0L816-F1
#
_entry.id   AF-A0A0K0L816-F1
#
_cell.length_a   1.000
_cell.length_b   1.000
_cell.length_c   1.000
_cell.angle_alpha   90.00
_cell.angle_beta   90.00
_cell.angle_gamma   90.00
#
_symmetry.space_group_name_H-M   'P 1'
#
loop_
_entity.id
_entity.type
_entity.pdbx_description
1 polymer ?
#
loop_
_entity_poly.entity_id
_entity_poly.type
_entity_poly.pdbx_seq_one_letter_code
_entity_poly.pdbx_strand_id
1 'polypeptide(L)'
;FVVEGLDNVDWLPKGSYALATKIHHAAVDGKAIMDFFSALTDIDNKGTPATPLNMAKLRRSPSPSLLDMAVRAAWHTVRSPIGMTDAVMRSVPTVYHAAQKALASRKDEKQAIPETRFNSNVSPHKMFGARAFKLADFKAVRAAVPGSTINDVVLAICAGGLRLYLQHHGELPDDSLVAWVPINARQGSGADPDAPGNNVTSMTVPIFTDIEGALERLTCIHGATQQSKEAKSGVSARLMTDLSKHVPAATQVLAGRLVLRAGMASSMCNL
;
A
#
# COMPACT_ATOMS: atom_id res chain seq x y z
N PHE A 1 10.95 18.91 10.27
CA PHE A 1 11.35 18.89 11.70
C PHE A 1 12.74 18.28 11.78
N VAL A 2 13.63 18.84 12.60
CA VAL A 2 14.93 18.23 12.91
C VAL A 2 14.77 17.49 14.23
N VAL A 3 15.18 16.23 14.27
CA VAL A 3 15.18 15.37 15.44
C VAL A 3 16.63 15.17 15.86
N GLU A 4 16.98 15.71 17.01
CA GLU A 4 18.32 15.62 17.61
C GLU A 4 18.35 14.56 18.71
N GLY A 5 19.53 14.28 19.28
CA GLY A 5 19.67 13.31 20.38
C GLY A 5 19.71 11.84 19.91
N LEU A 6 19.98 11.61 18.62
CA LEU A 6 20.19 10.26 18.09
C LEU A 6 21.51 9.63 18.56
N ASP A 7 22.35 10.37 19.27
CA ASP A 7 23.56 9.87 19.93
C ASP A 7 23.28 8.74 20.94
N ASN A 8 22.03 8.63 21.41
CA ASN A 8 21.58 7.56 22.31
C ASN A 8 21.22 6.25 21.57
N VAL A 9 21.46 6.17 20.26
CA VAL A 9 21.19 4.99 19.44
C VAL A 9 22.51 4.31 19.08
N ASP A 10 22.76 3.14 19.65
CA ASP A 10 24.05 2.44 19.64
C ASP A 10 24.70 2.24 18.25
N TRP A 11 23.90 2.19 17.19
CA TRP A 11 24.36 1.96 15.81
C TRP A 11 24.49 3.24 14.97
N LEU A 12 24.21 4.42 15.53
CA LEU A 12 24.35 5.69 14.85
C LEU A 12 25.62 6.43 15.29
N PRO A 13 26.38 7.02 14.34
CA PRO A 13 27.53 7.85 14.69
C PRO A 13 27.13 9.08 15.52
N LYS A 14 28.02 9.52 16.42
CA LYS A 14 27.82 10.74 17.19
C LYS A 14 27.64 11.96 16.26
N GLY A 15 26.70 12.84 16.60
CA GLY A 15 26.31 13.99 15.79
C GLY A 15 25.23 13.68 14.74
N SER A 16 24.66 12.47 14.76
CA SER A 16 23.54 12.13 13.89
C SER A 16 22.28 12.91 14.28
N TYR A 17 21.55 13.37 13.27
CA TYR A 17 20.21 13.94 13.42
C TYR A 17 19.30 13.36 12.33
N ALA A 18 17.99 13.40 12.54
CA ALA A 18 17.01 12.98 11.55
C ALA A 18 16.18 14.16 11.06
N LEU A 19 15.84 14.13 9.77
CA LEU A 19 14.88 15.06 9.20
C LEU A 19 13.52 14.37 9.10
N ALA A 20 12.55 14.81 9.89
CA ALA A 20 11.17 14.36 9.78
C ALA A 20 10.37 15.32 8.88
N THR A 21 9.90 14.80 7.75
CA THR A 21 9.15 15.58 6.75
C THR A 21 7.73 15.04 6.64
N LYS A 22 6.74 15.94 6.77
CA LYS A 22 5.33 15.63 6.56
C LYS A 22 4.92 16.15 5.19
N ILE A 23 4.47 15.24 4.32
CA ILE A 23 4.08 15.56 2.94
C ILE A 23 2.65 15.05 2.72
N HIS A 24 1.82 15.87 2.06
CA HIS A 24 0.49 15.45 1.64
C HIS A 24 0.59 14.58 0.37
N HIS A 25 -0.06 13.41 0.33
CA HIS A 25 0.03 12.49 -0.83
C HIS A 25 -0.43 13.09 -2.17
N ALA A 26 -1.21 14.16 -2.16
CA ALA A 26 -1.55 14.91 -3.37
C ALA A 26 -0.34 15.59 -4.04
N ALA A 27 0.74 15.84 -3.28
CA ALA A 27 1.94 16.50 -3.78
C ALA A 27 3.00 15.50 -4.29
N VAL A 28 2.98 14.26 -3.80
CA VAL A 28 4.07 13.29 -4.01
C VAL A 28 3.49 11.86 -4.02
N ASP A 29 3.83 11.09 -5.07
CA ASP A 29 3.55 9.66 -5.16
C ASP A 29 4.73 8.77 -4.72
N GLY A 30 4.59 7.44 -4.82
CA GLY A 30 5.60 6.49 -4.35
C GLY A 30 6.96 6.62 -5.02
N LYS A 31 7.05 7.02 -6.30
CA LYS A 31 8.33 7.29 -6.97
C LYS A 31 8.83 8.70 -6.64
N ALA A 32 7.95 9.69 -6.69
CA ALA A 32 8.29 11.07 -6.40
C ALA A 32 8.82 11.26 -4.97
N ILE A 33 8.42 10.45 -3.98
CA ILE A 33 8.95 10.55 -2.62
C ILE A 33 10.39 10.03 -2.53
N MET A 34 10.71 8.99 -3.29
CA MET A 34 12.08 8.48 -3.40
C MET A 34 12.96 9.49 -4.12
N ASP A 35 12.48 10.09 -5.22
CA ASP A 35 13.19 11.15 -5.94
C ASP A 35 13.42 12.37 -5.03
N PHE A 36 12.41 12.76 -4.25
CA PHE A 36 12.49 13.85 -3.27
C PHE A 36 13.58 13.60 -2.22
N PHE A 37 13.61 12.42 -1.58
CA PHE A 37 14.64 12.11 -0.58
C PHE A 37 16.02 11.90 -1.21
N SER A 38 16.09 11.33 -2.42
CA SER A 38 17.35 11.19 -3.15
C SER A 38 17.92 12.57 -3.53
N ALA A 39 17.08 13.54 -3.86
CA ALA A 39 17.53 14.91 -4.11
C ALA A 39 18.05 15.64 -2.84
N LEU A 40 17.75 15.12 -1.65
CA LEU A 40 18.19 15.66 -0.36
C LEU A 40 19.41 14.93 0.23
N THR A 41 19.88 13.86 -0.42
CA THR A 41 20.91 12.97 0.15
C THR A 41 22.07 12.74 -0.80
N ASP A 42 23.22 12.42 -0.20
CA ASP A 42 24.40 11.92 -0.89
C ASP A 42 24.43 10.39 -0.77
N ILE A 43 24.95 9.70 -1.79
CA ILE A 43 25.12 8.23 -1.76
C ILE A 43 26.29 7.79 -0.87
N ASP A 44 27.18 8.70 -0.52
CA ASP A 44 28.36 8.44 0.29
C ASP A 44 28.70 9.60 1.23
N ASN A 45 29.66 9.37 2.12
CA ASN A 45 30.18 10.38 3.04
C ASN A 45 31.16 11.37 2.39
N LYS A 46 31.41 11.26 1.07
CA LYS A 46 32.29 12.16 0.32
C LYS A 46 31.52 13.31 -0.32
N GLY A 47 30.19 13.33 -0.15
CA GLY A 47 29.31 14.35 -0.74
C GLY A 47 28.97 14.06 -2.20
N THR A 48 28.97 12.79 -2.61
CA THR A 48 28.52 12.43 -3.96
C THR A 48 26.99 12.48 -4.03
N PRO A 49 26.38 13.39 -4.82
CA PRO A 49 24.93 13.55 -4.85
C PRO A 49 24.22 12.27 -5.30
N ALA A 50 23.14 11.88 -4.61
CA ALA A 50 22.38 10.69 -5.00
C ALA A 50 21.58 10.86 -6.30
N THR A 51 21.35 12.11 -6.70
CA THR A 51 20.78 12.46 -8.01
C THR A 51 21.64 13.52 -8.67
N PRO A 52 21.73 13.54 -10.02
CA PRO A 52 22.46 14.59 -10.71
C PRO A 52 21.92 15.98 -10.36
N LEU A 53 22.81 16.92 -10.05
CA LEU A 53 22.42 18.29 -9.77
C LEU A 53 21.84 18.95 -11.04
N ASN A 54 20.85 19.83 -10.89
CA ASN A 54 20.21 20.61 -11.96
C ASN A 54 19.33 19.84 -12.97
N MET A 55 18.78 18.68 -12.60
CA MET A 55 17.89 17.91 -13.49
C MET A 55 16.56 18.61 -13.83
N ALA A 56 16.08 19.53 -13.00
CA ALA A 56 14.77 20.14 -13.16
C ALA A 56 14.85 21.64 -13.47
N LYS A 57 14.22 22.06 -14.57
CA LYS A 57 13.93 23.48 -14.79
C LYS A 57 12.94 23.94 -13.73
N LEU A 58 13.26 25.05 -13.04
CA LEU A 58 12.36 25.64 -12.04
C LEU A 58 11.04 26.05 -12.71
N ARG A 59 9.99 25.23 -12.55
CA ARG A 59 8.62 25.59 -12.97
C ARG A 59 7.89 26.12 -11.75
N ARG A 60 7.61 27.43 -11.75
CA ARG A 60 6.64 28.02 -10.82
C ARG A 60 5.25 27.84 -11.43
N SER A 61 4.42 27.03 -10.79
CA SER A 61 2.99 27.03 -11.10
C SER A 61 2.36 28.16 -10.28
N PRO A 62 1.63 29.12 -10.90
CA PRO A 62 0.90 30.13 -10.14
C PRO A 62 -0.11 29.43 -9.21
N SER A 63 -0.29 29.98 -8.01
CA SER A 63 -1.35 29.48 -7.12
C SER A 63 -2.69 29.64 -7.83
N PRO A 64 -3.53 28.59 -7.89
CA PRO A 64 -4.81 28.69 -8.57
C PRO A 64 -5.69 29.73 -7.86
N SER A 65 -6.32 30.63 -8.63
CA SER A 65 -7.28 31.56 -8.05
C SER A 65 -8.55 30.83 -7.61
N LEU A 66 -9.32 31.41 -6.66
CA LEU A 66 -10.62 30.85 -6.25
C LEU A 66 -11.57 30.69 -7.44
N LEU A 67 -11.52 31.63 -8.38
CA LEU A 67 -12.31 31.58 -9.61
C LEU A 67 -11.87 30.44 -10.52
N ASP A 68 -10.56 30.24 -10.72
CA ASP A 68 -10.04 29.12 -11.51
C ASP A 68 -10.47 27.77 -10.91
N MET A 69 -10.43 27.66 -9.58
CA MET A 69 -10.88 26.45 -8.90
C MET A 69 -12.39 26.24 -9.06
N ALA A 70 -13.20 27.29 -8.93
CA ALA A 70 -14.65 27.22 -9.12
C ALA A 70 -15.03 26.84 -10.56
N VAL A 71 -14.39 27.44 -11.55
CA VAL A 71 -14.61 27.13 -12.97
C VAL A 71 -14.21 25.69 -13.28
N ARG A 72 -13.04 25.24 -12.79
CA ARG A 72 -12.61 23.83 -12.94
C ARG A 72 -13.58 22.88 -12.26
N ALA A 73 -14.04 23.20 -11.06
CA ALA A 73 -15.00 22.38 -10.33
C ALA A 73 -16.34 22.26 -11.08
N ALA A 74 -16.88 23.38 -11.59
CA ALA A 74 -18.09 23.39 -12.40
C ALA A 74 -17.91 22.57 -13.69
N TRP A 75 -16.79 22.76 -14.38
CA TRP A 75 -16.47 22.01 -15.61
C TRP A 75 -16.36 20.50 -15.39
N HIS A 76 -15.67 20.08 -14.32
CA HIS A 76 -15.56 18.68 -13.95
C HIS A 76 -16.90 18.10 -13.50
N THR A 77 -17.75 18.89 -12.83
CA THR A 77 -19.10 18.47 -12.41
C THR A 77 -20.03 18.28 -13.61
N VAL A 78 -19.96 19.14 -14.62
CA VAL A 78 -20.79 19.05 -15.84
C VAL A 78 -20.34 17.91 -16.76
N ARG A 79 -19.03 17.62 -16.85
CA ARG A 79 -18.50 16.54 -17.70
C ARG A 79 -18.48 15.17 -17.04
N SER A 80 -18.52 15.11 -15.72
CA SER A 80 -18.48 13.85 -14.97
C SER A 80 -19.62 12.88 -15.33
N PRO A 81 -20.89 13.31 -15.50
CA PRO A 81 -21.99 12.41 -15.86
C PRO A 81 -21.76 11.65 -17.16
N ILE A 82 -21.16 12.29 -18.18
CA ILE A 82 -20.91 11.71 -19.51
C ILE A 82 -19.87 10.59 -19.42
N GLY A 83 -18.79 10.80 -18.67
CA GLY A 83 -17.80 9.76 -18.39
C GLY A 83 -18.31 8.66 -17.46
N MET A 84 -19.23 9.00 -16.55
CA MET A 84 -19.82 8.07 -15.58
C MET A 84 -20.78 7.09 -16.25
N THR A 85 -21.61 7.52 -17.20
CA THR A 85 -22.46 6.62 -17.99
C THR A 85 -21.64 5.60 -18.79
N ASP A 86 -20.57 6.03 -19.46
CA ASP A 86 -19.71 5.13 -20.24
C ASP A 86 -18.97 4.13 -19.34
N ALA A 87 -18.42 4.60 -18.21
CA ALA A 87 -17.72 3.75 -17.25
C ALA A 87 -18.66 2.77 -16.54
N VAL A 88 -19.86 3.20 -16.15
CA VAL A 88 -20.88 2.35 -15.53
C VAL A 88 -21.35 1.30 -16.53
N MET A 89 -21.72 1.69 -17.76
CA MET A 89 -22.20 0.76 -18.79
C MET A 89 -21.14 -0.29 -19.18
N ARG A 90 -19.86 0.09 -19.25
CA ARG A 90 -18.76 -0.85 -19.51
C ARG A 90 -18.47 -1.80 -18.33
N SER A 91 -18.83 -1.40 -17.11
CA SER A 91 -18.60 -2.19 -15.90
C SER A 91 -19.76 -3.13 -15.56
N VAL A 92 -20.96 -2.89 -16.09
CA VAL A 92 -22.16 -3.71 -15.85
C VAL A 92 -21.93 -5.21 -16.11
N PRO A 93 -21.34 -5.65 -17.24
CA PRO A 93 -21.11 -7.08 -17.48
C PRO A 93 -20.15 -7.69 -16.47
N THR A 94 -19.10 -6.96 -16.08
CA THR A 94 -18.10 -7.42 -15.12
C THR A 94 -18.67 -7.53 -13.71
N VAL A 95 -19.49 -6.57 -13.29
CA VAL A 95 -20.21 -6.62 -12.01
C VAL A 95 -21.24 -7.74 -12.01
N TYR A 96 -21.96 -7.93 -13.12
CA TYR A 96 -22.93 -9.02 -13.28
C TYR A 96 -22.27 -10.39 -13.21
N HIS A 97 -21.16 -10.60 -13.92
CA HIS A 97 -20.39 -11.85 -13.86
C HIS A 97 -19.74 -12.08 -12.50
N ALA A 98 -19.22 -11.03 -11.85
CA ALA A 98 -18.69 -11.14 -10.49
C ALA A 98 -19.80 -11.48 -9.48
N ALA A 99 -20.99 -10.89 -9.62
CA ALA A 99 -22.15 -11.18 -8.78
C ALA A 99 -22.67 -12.60 -9.01
N GLN A 100 -22.78 -13.05 -10.27
CA GLN A 100 -23.12 -14.44 -10.58
C GLN A 100 -22.09 -15.42 -10.01
N LYS A 101 -20.79 -15.10 -10.10
CA LYS A 101 -19.73 -15.94 -9.54
C LYS A 101 -19.75 -15.96 -8.01
N ALA A 102 -20.10 -14.84 -7.37
CA ALA A 102 -20.31 -14.75 -5.92
C ALA A 102 -21.57 -15.49 -5.46
N LEU A 103 -22.63 -15.50 -6.27
CA LEU A 103 -23.87 -16.24 -6.02
C LEU A 103 -23.73 -17.74 -6.30
N ALA A 104 -22.89 -18.11 -7.26
CA ALA A 104 -22.60 -19.50 -7.64
C ALA A 104 -21.46 -20.13 -6.82
N SER A 105 -20.60 -19.32 -6.20
CA SER A 105 -19.68 -19.77 -5.14
C SER A 105 -20.54 -20.24 -3.97
N ARG A 106 -20.64 -21.56 -3.84
CA ARG A 106 -21.20 -22.20 -2.65
C ARG A 106 -20.33 -21.81 -1.48
N LYS A 107 -20.79 -20.84 -0.68
CA LYS A 107 -20.38 -20.60 0.72
C LYS A 107 -18.91 -21.01 0.95
N ASP A 108 -17.99 -20.50 0.13
CA ASP A 108 -16.57 -20.64 0.43
C ASP A 108 -16.45 -20.01 1.81
N GLU A 109 -16.03 -20.81 2.79
CA GLU A 109 -15.81 -20.36 4.16
C GLU A 109 -14.95 -19.11 4.06
N LYS A 110 -15.58 -17.94 4.19
CA LYS A 110 -14.85 -16.69 4.27
C LYS A 110 -13.94 -16.90 5.46
N GLN A 111 -12.65 -17.03 5.20
CA GLN A 111 -11.65 -17.17 6.25
C GLN A 111 -11.95 -16.08 7.27
N ALA A 112 -12.42 -16.50 8.44
CA ALA A 112 -12.89 -15.59 9.44
C ALA A 112 -11.67 -14.76 9.86
N ILE A 113 -11.73 -13.46 9.65
CA ILE A 113 -10.64 -12.60 10.09
C ILE A 113 -10.73 -12.59 11.62
N PRO A 114 -9.71 -13.14 12.32
CA PRO A 114 -9.79 -13.24 13.76
C PRO A 114 -9.77 -11.84 14.37
N GLU A 115 -10.60 -11.64 15.40
CA GLU A 115 -10.55 -10.44 16.21
C GLU A 115 -9.37 -10.54 17.18
N THR A 116 -8.45 -9.58 17.08
CA THR A 116 -7.29 -9.45 17.96
C THR A 116 -7.21 -8.01 18.47
N ARG A 117 -6.27 -7.74 19.37
CA ARG A 117 -5.95 -6.38 19.81
C ARG A 117 -5.65 -5.38 18.67
N PHE A 118 -5.27 -5.85 17.49
CA PHE A 118 -5.02 -5.02 16.32
C PHE A 118 -6.30 -4.47 15.67
N ASN A 119 -7.47 -5.03 16.00
CA ASN A 119 -8.77 -4.57 15.49
C ASN A 119 -9.34 -3.36 16.27
N SER A 120 -8.59 -2.80 17.22
CA SER A 120 -9.03 -1.68 18.06
C SER A 120 -8.75 -0.31 17.42
N ASN A 121 -9.46 0.73 17.90
CA ASN A 121 -9.23 2.10 17.44
C ASN A 121 -7.81 2.56 17.75
N VAL A 122 -7.09 3.03 16.74
CA VAL A 122 -5.69 3.44 16.90
C VAL A 122 -5.60 4.81 17.57
N SER A 123 -4.85 4.90 18.68
CA SER A 123 -4.57 6.15 19.39
C SER A 123 -3.88 7.20 18.50
N PRO A 124 -4.09 8.52 18.72
CA PRO A 124 -3.31 9.57 18.06
C PRO A 124 -1.83 9.55 18.48
N HIS A 125 -1.50 8.96 19.63
CA HIS A 125 -0.12 8.78 20.09
C HIS A 125 0.53 7.59 19.36
N LYS A 126 1.37 7.86 18.36
CA LYS A 126 2.11 6.84 17.62
C LYS A 126 3.48 6.62 18.25
N MET A 127 3.82 5.36 18.48
CA MET A 127 5.19 4.95 18.80
C MET A 127 5.78 4.22 17.60
N PHE A 128 7.04 4.49 17.31
CA PHE A 128 7.75 3.87 16.20
C PHE A 128 8.98 3.14 16.74
N GLY A 129 9.11 1.87 16.37
CA GLY A 129 10.32 1.08 16.55
C GLY A 129 10.90 0.72 15.20
N ALA A 130 12.22 0.63 15.10
CA ALA A 130 12.90 0.20 13.90
C ALA A 130 13.92 -0.91 14.22
N ARG A 131 14.08 -1.81 13.24
CA ARG A 131 15.13 -2.83 13.21
C ARG A 131 15.72 -2.86 11.81
N ALA A 132 17.04 -2.82 11.75
CA ALA A 132 17.78 -2.92 10.50
C ALA A 132 18.15 -4.39 10.25
N PHE A 133 18.01 -4.82 9.01
CA PHE A 133 18.40 -6.14 8.55
C PHE A 133 19.26 -6.01 7.30
N LYS A 134 20.24 -6.91 7.12
CA LYS A 134 21.04 -6.91 5.91
C LYS A 134 20.20 -7.47 4.77
N LEU A 135 20.19 -6.78 3.63
CA LEU A 135 19.50 -7.25 2.43
C LEU A 135 20.05 -8.61 1.95
N ALA A 136 21.32 -8.92 2.21
CA ALA A 136 21.92 -10.22 1.92
C ALA A 136 21.20 -11.37 2.65
N ASP A 137 20.82 -11.17 3.92
CA ASP A 137 20.12 -12.17 4.72
C ASP A 137 18.73 -12.43 4.13
N PHE A 138 18.03 -11.38 3.72
CA PHE A 138 16.73 -11.49 3.04
C PHE A 138 16.83 -12.25 1.72
N LYS A 139 17.88 -11.99 0.92
CA LYS A 139 18.15 -12.72 -0.32
C LYS A 139 18.43 -14.20 -0.06
N ALA A 140 19.13 -14.52 1.02
CA ALA A 140 19.41 -15.89 1.43
C ALA A 140 18.13 -16.62 1.86
N VAL A 141 17.29 -16.01 2.70
CA VAL A 141 16.00 -16.60 3.12
C VAL A 141 15.06 -16.80 1.92
N ARG A 142 14.99 -15.82 1.02
CA ARG A 142 14.22 -15.92 -0.23
C ARG A 142 14.62 -17.15 -1.06
N ALA A 143 15.91 -17.51 -1.07
CA ALA A 143 16.38 -18.65 -1.84
C ALA A 143 15.87 -20.01 -1.31
N ALA A 144 15.37 -20.06 -0.06
CA ALA A 144 14.82 -21.29 0.53
C ALA A 144 13.47 -21.70 -0.08
N VAL A 145 12.71 -20.76 -0.66
CA VAL A 145 11.45 -21.02 -1.35
C VAL A 145 11.56 -20.53 -2.80
N PRO A 146 11.66 -21.44 -3.78
CA PRO A 146 11.75 -21.08 -5.20
C PRO A 146 10.60 -20.16 -5.63
N GLY A 147 10.93 -19.11 -6.39
CA GLY A 147 9.95 -18.14 -6.88
C GLY A 147 9.55 -17.05 -5.88
N SER A 148 9.89 -17.20 -4.59
CA SER A 148 9.57 -16.19 -3.59
C SER A 148 10.29 -14.85 -3.82
N THR A 149 9.68 -13.79 -3.34
CA THR A 149 10.16 -12.41 -3.44
C THR A 149 10.64 -11.88 -2.09
N ILE A 150 11.40 -10.78 -2.12
CA ILE A 150 11.82 -10.11 -0.87
C ILE A 150 10.61 -9.67 -0.05
N ASN A 151 9.51 -9.26 -0.70
CA ASN A 151 8.27 -8.88 0.00
C ASN A 151 7.61 -10.09 0.70
N ASP A 152 7.67 -11.29 0.12
CA ASP A 152 7.15 -12.51 0.77
C ASP A 152 7.97 -12.81 2.05
N VAL A 153 9.29 -12.61 2.01
CA VAL A 153 10.17 -12.73 3.18
C VAL A 153 9.84 -11.69 4.25
N VAL A 154 9.62 -10.43 3.87
CA VAL A 154 9.18 -9.37 4.81
C VAL A 154 7.88 -9.78 5.50
N LEU A 155 6.88 -10.25 4.73
CA LEU A 155 5.60 -10.71 5.28
C LEU A 155 5.80 -11.89 6.25
N ALA A 156 6.64 -12.86 5.91
CA ALA A 156 6.92 -14.01 6.76
C ALA A 156 7.60 -13.64 8.09
N ILE A 157 8.49 -12.65 8.07
CA ILE A 157 9.15 -12.11 9.27
C ILE A 157 8.15 -11.35 10.14
N CYS A 158 7.35 -10.45 9.54
CA CYS A 158 6.30 -9.73 10.25
C CYS A 158 5.29 -10.69 10.88
N ALA A 159 4.85 -11.71 10.14
CA ALA A 159 3.95 -12.75 10.64
C ALA A 159 4.55 -13.53 11.81
N GLY A 160 5.83 -13.92 11.73
CA GLY A 160 6.53 -14.58 12.83
C GLY A 160 6.61 -13.70 14.08
N GLY A 161 6.91 -12.42 13.91
CA GLY A 161 6.93 -11.45 15.02
C GLY A 161 5.55 -11.26 15.66
N LEU A 162 4.51 -11.13 14.85
CA LEU A 162 3.12 -11.01 15.32
C LEU A 162 2.65 -12.29 16.03
N ARG A 163 2.99 -13.47 15.52
CA ARG A 163 2.71 -14.75 16.17
C ARG A 163 3.32 -14.79 17.57
N LEU A 164 4.62 -14.53 17.68
CA LEU A 164 5.33 -14.54 18.96
C LEU A 164 4.74 -13.52 19.95
N TYR A 165 4.37 -12.34 19.45
CA TYR A 165 3.75 -11.29 20.25
C TYR A 165 2.37 -11.69 20.77
N LEU A 166 1.49 -12.21 19.91
CA LEU A 166 0.16 -12.66 20.30
C LEU A 166 0.24 -13.88 21.24
N GLN A 167 1.17 -14.81 20.98
CA GLN A 167 1.42 -15.96 21.85
C GLN A 167 1.88 -15.53 23.24
N HIS A 168 2.80 -14.56 23.32
CA HIS A 168 3.26 -13.99 24.59
C HIS A 168 2.10 -13.40 25.42
N HIS A 169 1.09 -12.84 24.75
CA HIS A 169 -0.10 -12.30 25.40
C HIS A 169 -1.25 -13.31 25.58
N GLY A 170 -1.10 -14.56 25.14
CA GLY A 170 -2.18 -15.56 25.18
C GLY A 170 -3.35 -15.25 24.25
N GLU A 171 -3.10 -14.48 23.19
CA GLU A 171 -4.09 -13.98 22.22
C GLU A 171 -3.83 -14.48 20.80
N LEU A 172 -3.06 -15.56 20.62
CA LEU A 172 -2.80 -16.13 19.31
C LEU A 172 -4.07 -16.87 18.83
N PRO A 173 -4.74 -16.42 17.76
CA PRO A 173 -5.88 -17.13 17.19
C PRO A 173 -5.46 -18.42 16.48
N ASP A 174 -6.41 -19.35 16.35
CA ASP A 174 -6.25 -20.56 15.53
C ASP A 174 -6.20 -20.24 14.03
N ASP A 175 -6.87 -19.16 13.61
CA ASP A 175 -6.88 -18.66 12.23
C ASP A 175 -5.77 -17.64 11.95
N SER A 176 -5.29 -17.61 10.70
CA SER A 176 -4.32 -16.62 10.23
C SER A 176 -4.83 -15.17 10.33
N LEU A 177 -3.95 -14.24 10.72
CA LEU A 177 -4.15 -12.81 10.44
C LEU A 177 -4.12 -12.53 8.92
N VAL A 178 -4.78 -11.44 8.51
CA VAL A 178 -4.89 -11.02 7.10
C VAL A 178 -4.35 -9.61 6.95
N ALA A 179 -3.33 -9.46 6.10
CA ALA A 179 -2.69 -8.18 5.84
C ALA A 179 -3.16 -7.51 4.56
N TRP A 180 -3.31 -6.19 4.63
CA TRP A 180 -3.45 -5.34 3.45
C TRP A 180 -2.07 -4.97 2.91
N VAL A 181 -1.78 -5.42 1.68
CA VAL A 181 -0.47 -5.27 1.04
C VAL A 181 -0.60 -4.47 -0.25
N PRO A 182 0.06 -3.28 -0.35
CA PRO A 182 0.11 -2.55 -1.61
C PRO A 182 0.97 -3.32 -2.63
N ILE A 183 0.50 -3.36 -3.88
CA ILE A 183 1.17 -3.98 -5.01
C ILE A 183 1.22 -3.02 -6.21
N ASN A 184 2.30 -3.11 -6.98
CA ASN A 184 2.44 -2.31 -8.19
C ASN A 184 1.49 -2.85 -9.28
N ALA A 185 0.57 -2.03 -9.77
CA ALA A 185 -0.40 -2.40 -10.80
C ALA A 185 0.13 -2.24 -12.24
N ARG A 186 1.42 -1.92 -12.42
CA ARG A 186 2.02 -1.69 -13.74
C ARG A 186 2.17 -3.03 -14.48
N GLN A 187 1.22 -3.33 -15.37
CA GLN A 187 1.34 -4.43 -16.34
C GLN A 187 2.10 -3.97 -17.58
N GLY A 188 3.09 -4.76 -18.01
CA GLY A 188 3.60 -4.77 -19.38
C GLY A 188 4.86 -3.96 -19.65
N SER A 189 5.71 -4.53 -20.51
CA SER A 189 6.98 -4.02 -21.05
C SER A 189 6.85 -2.79 -21.99
N GLY A 190 5.69 -2.11 -21.99
CA GLY A 190 5.40 -0.95 -22.84
C GLY A 190 4.99 0.31 -22.08
N ALA A 191 5.02 0.30 -20.75
CA ALA A 191 4.74 1.48 -19.94
C ALA A 191 6.01 2.33 -19.79
N ASP A 192 5.93 3.60 -20.20
CA ASP A 192 7.00 4.58 -20.04
C ASP A 192 7.50 4.61 -18.57
N PRO A 193 8.80 4.33 -18.31
CA PRO A 193 9.40 4.42 -16.98
C PRO A 193 9.17 5.77 -16.27
N ASP A 194 8.95 6.84 -17.06
CA ASP A 194 8.85 8.22 -16.60
C ASP A 194 7.43 8.80 -16.64
N ALA A 195 6.42 8.00 -16.98
CA ALA A 195 5.03 8.43 -16.88
C ALA A 195 4.66 8.71 -15.40
N PRO A 196 4.24 9.95 -15.05
CA PRO A 196 3.83 10.29 -13.69
C PRO A 196 2.50 9.63 -13.31
N GLY A 197 2.38 9.18 -12.06
CA GLY A 197 1.15 8.60 -11.50
C GLY A 197 1.38 7.29 -10.74
N ASN A 198 0.81 7.22 -9.54
CA ASN A 198 0.84 6.02 -8.71
C ASN A 198 -0.18 4.98 -9.20
N ASN A 199 0.23 4.02 -10.01
CA ASN A 199 -0.59 2.83 -10.29
C ASN A 199 -0.38 1.79 -9.17
N VAL A 200 -0.77 2.14 -7.95
CA VAL A 200 -0.77 1.23 -6.80
C VAL A 200 -2.16 0.62 -6.69
N THR A 201 -2.20 -0.70 -6.74
CA THR A 201 -3.36 -1.47 -6.33
C THR A 201 -3.01 -2.18 -5.02
N SER A 202 -3.97 -2.82 -4.38
CA SER A 202 -3.74 -3.40 -3.07
C SER A 202 -4.39 -4.77 -3.01
N MET A 203 -3.72 -5.70 -2.34
CA MET A 203 -4.21 -7.04 -2.10
C MET A 203 -4.42 -7.30 -0.63
N THR A 204 -5.36 -8.19 -0.31
CA THR A 204 -5.47 -8.77 1.02
C THR A 204 -4.89 -10.17 0.92
N VAL A 205 -4.08 -10.56 1.90
CA VAL A 205 -3.41 -11.87 1.92
C VAL A 205 -3.34 -12.39 3.35
N PRO A 206 -3.70 -13.67 3.62
CA PRO A 206 -3.39 -14.30 4.88
C PRO A 206 -1.86 -14.39 5.03
N ILE A 207 -1.36 -14.05 6.22
CA ILE A 207 0.08 -14.06 6.51
C ILE A 207 0.53 -15.28 7.35
N PHE A 208 -0.40 -16.21 7.58
CA PHE A 208 -0.20 -17.52 8.19
C PHE A 208 0.47 -17.46 9.57
N THR A 209 -0.07 -16.63 10.46
CA THR A 209 0.38 -16.50 11.86
C THR A 209 0.12 -17.75 12.70
N ASP A 210 -0.83 -18.58 12.27
CA ASP A 210 -1.20 -19.89 12.81
C ASP A 210 -0.12 -20.96 12.57
N ILE A 211 0.71 -20.79 11.55
CA ILE A 211 1.82 -21.70 11.24
C ILE A 211 3.06 -21.36 12.08
N GLU A 212 3.58 -22.34 12.83
CA GLU A 212 4.80 -22.18 13.63
C GLU A 212 6.06 -22.14 12.76
N GLY A 213 6.20 -23.09 11.83
CA GLY A 213 7.37 -23.27 10.99
C GLY A 213 7.63 -22.08 10.04
N ALA A 214 8.83 -21.48 10.13
CA ALA A 214 9.15 -20.29 9.32
C ALA A 214 9.21 -20.57 7.81
N LEU A 215 9.74 -21.73 7.40
CA LEU A 215 9.83 -22.11 5.99
C LEU A 215 8.46 -22.46 5.40
N GLU A 216 7.65 -23.18 6.15
CA GLU A 216 6.27 -23.50 5.79
C GLU A 216 5.44 -22.23 5.62
N ARG A 217 5.51 -21.33 6.61
CA ARG A 217 4.85 -20.01 6.56
C ARG A 217 5.25 -19.21 5.33
N LEU A 218 6.55 -19.13 5.00
CA LEU A 218 7.01 -18.44 3.78
C LEU A 218 6.45 -19.09 2.51
N THR A 219 6.37 -20.42 2.47
CA THR A 219 5.82 -21.16 1.33
C THR A 219 4.33 -20.86 1.13
N CYS A 220 3.55 -20.88 2.21
CA CYS A 220 2.12 -20.54 2.19
C CYS A 220 1.88 -19.09 1.79
N ILE A 221 2.65 -18.14 2.35
CA ILE A 221 2.59 -16.73 1.98
C ILE A 221 2.87 -16.56 0.48
N HIS A 222 3.92 -17.19 -0.03
CA HIS A 222 4.26 -17.08 -1.45
C HIS A 222 3.11 -17.58 -2.36
N GLY A 223 2.51 -18.73 -2.04
CA GLY A 223 1.35 -19.24 -2.77
C GLY A 223 0.16 -18.27 -2.74
N ALA A 224 -0.16 -17.73 -1.56
CA ALA A 224 -1.27 -16.79 -1.39
C ALA A 224 -1.02 -15.45 -2.11
N THR A 225 0.21 -14.92 -2.08
CA THR A 225 0.53 -13.68 -2.78
C THR A 225 0.50 -13.85 -4.30
N GLN A 226 0.92 -15.00 -4.84
CA GLN A 226 0.79 -15.30 -6.28
C GLN A 226 -0.68 -15.38 -6.70
N GLN A 227 -1.49 -16.18 -5.99
CA GLN A 227 -2.92 -16.31 -6.29
C GLN A 227 -3.65 -14.94 -6.22
N SER A 228 -3.35 -14.13 -5.21
CA SER A 228 -3.97 -12.81 -5.03
C SER A 228 -3.55 -11.82 -6.13
N LYS A 229 -2.28 -11.87 -6.58
CA LYS A 229 -1.81 -11.08 -7.73
C LYS A 229 -2.52 -11.49 -9.02
N GLU A 230 -2.62 -12.80 -9.29
CA GLU A 230 -3.33 -13.34 -10.46
C GLU A 230 -4.81 -12.91 -10.45
N ALA A 231 -5.49 -13.06 -9.31
CA ALA A 231 -6.89 -12.68 -9.17
C ALA A 231 -7.14 -11.16 -9.35
N LYS A 232 -6.23 -10.31 -8.87
CA LYS A 232 -6.37 -8.84 -8.99
C LYS A 232 -5.88 -8.26 -10.31
N SER A 233 -5.05 -8.99 -11.05
CA SER A 233 -4.51 -8.59 -12.35
C SER A 233 -5.58 -8.45 -13.46
N GLY A 234 -6.76 -9.05 -13.27
CA GLY A 234 -7.80 -9.10 -14.31
C GLY A 234 -8.86 -7.99 -14.27
N VAL A 235 -9.25 -7.48 -13.09
CA VAL A 235 -10.53 -6.74 -12.97
C VAL A 235 -10.48 -5.50 -12.05
N SER A 236 -9.80 -5.53 -10.91
CA SER A 236 -9.98 -4.50 -9.87
C SER A 236 -9.16 -3.22 -10.06
N ALA A 237 -7.93 -3.32 -10.58
CA ALA A 237 -7.00 -2.17 -10.65
C ALA A 237 -7.42 -1.11 -11.70
N ARG A 238 -7.92 -1.56 -12.87
CA ARG A 238 -8.42 -0.66 -13.92
C ARG A 238 -9.69 0.04 -13.47
N LEU A 239 -10.63 -0.69 -12.87
CA LEU A 239 -11.88 -0.14 -12.36
C LEU A 239 -11.67 0.92 -11.27
N MET A 240 -10.79 0.69 -10.29
CA MET A 240 -10.53 1.68 -9.23
C MET A 240 -9.80 2.92 -9.75
N THR A 241 -8.82 2.74 -10.65
CA THR A 241 -8.09 3.85 -11.28
C THR A 241 -9.00 4.67 -12.19
N ASP A 242 -9.88 4.02 -12.95
CA ASP A 242 -10.82 4.69 -13.84
C ASP A 242 -11.95 5.38 -13.06
N LEU A 243 -12.47 4.77 -11.99
CA LEU A 243 -13.40 5.47 -11.09
C LEU A 243 -12.73 6.69 -10.45
N SER A 244 -11.51 6.57 -9.93
CA SER A 244 -10.84 7.69 -9.28
C SER A 244 -10.58 8.88 -10.22
N LYS A 245 -10.40 8.63 -11.52
CA LYS A 245 -10.16 9.68 -12.53
C LYS A 245 -11.43 10.40 -13.00
N HIS A 246 -12.60 9.76 -12.88
CA HIS A 246 -13.85 10.25 -13.48
C HIS A 246 -14.96 10.56 -12.46
N VAL A 247 -14.81 10.09 -11.22
CA VAL A 247 -15.77 10.32 -10.13
C VAL A 247 -15.40 11.63 -9.38
N PRO A 248 -16.32 12.60 -9.26
CA PRO A 248 -16.07 13.86 -8.57
C PRO A 248 -15.63 13.65 -7.12
N ALA A 249 -14.79 14.53 -6.59
CA ALA A 249 -14.28 14.38 -5.23
C ALA A 249 -15.39 14.27 -4.17
N ALA A 250 -16.49 15.01 -4.33
CA ALA A 250 -17.63 14.96 -3.40
C ALA A 250 -18.30 13.57 -3.35
N THR A 251 -18.47 12.91 -4.50
CA THR A 251 -19.06 11.57 -4.56
C THR A 251 -18.11 10.51 -4.03
N GLN A 252 -16.80 10.65 -4.26
CA GLN A 252 -15.78 9.80 -3.63
C GLN A 252 -15.82 9.89 -2.10
N VAL A 253 -15.96 11.10 -1.54
CA VAL A 253 -16.04 11.32 -0.08
C VAL A 253 -17.30 10.68 0.50
N LEU A 254 -18.45 10.83 -0.17
CA LEU A 254 -19.71 10.22 0.29
C LEU A 254 -19.66 8.68 0.22
N ALA A 255 -19.15 8.14 -0.89
CA ALA A 255 -18.96 6.70 -1.05
C ALA A 255 -18.00 6.14 0.02
N GLY A 256 -16.86 6.82 0.25
CA GLY A 256 -15.91 6.44 1.29
C GLY A 256 -16.52 6.43 2.69
N ARG A 257 -17.34 7.44 3.04
CA ARG A 257 -18.06 7.49 4.32
C ARG A 257 -19.06 6.35 4.48
N LEU A 258 -19.76 5.96 3.42
CA LEU A 258 -20.69 4.82 3.43
C LEU A 258 -19.96 3.50 3.65
N VAL A 259 -18.85 3.26 2.94
CA VAL A 259 -18.03 2.05 3.09
C VAL A 259 -17.46 1.93 4.52
N LEU A 260 -16.95 3.03 5.08
CA LEU A 260 -16.42 3.04 6.45
C LEU A 260 -17.52 2.82 7.50
N ARG A 261 -18.71 3.40 7.32
CA ARG A 261 -19.86 3.19 8.23
C ARG A 261 -20.43 1.78 8.19
N ALA A 262 -20.30 1.09 7.05
CA ALA A 262 -20.80 -0.27 6.88
C ALA A 262 -19.88 -1.33 7.54
N GLY A 263 -18.78 -0.95 8.20
CA GLY A 263 -17.85 -1.90 8.83
C GLY A 263 -17.11 -2.81 7.85
N MET A 264 -17.22 -2.54 6.53
CA MET A 264 -16.68 -3.44 5.50
C MET A 264 -15.14 -3.52 5.53
N ALA A 265 -14.46 -2.52 6.10
CA ALA A 265 -13.00 -2.51 6.19
C ALA A 265 -12.45 -3.52 7.21
N SER A 266 -13.08 -3.65 8.38
CA SER A 266 -12.64 -4.60 9.42
C SER A 266 -12.94 -6.06 9.05
N SER A 267 -13.88 -6.29 8.14
CA SER A 267 -14.17 -7.62 7.58
C SER A 267 -13.28 -7.99 6.37
N MET A 268 -12.27 -7.19 6.02
CA MET A 268 -11.37 -7.45 4.88
C MET A 268 -9.91 -7.70 5.27
N CYS A 269 -9.42 -7.09 6.34
CA CYS A 269 -8.10 -7.31 6.91
C CYS A 269 -8.06 -6.87 8.38
N ASN A 270 -7.10 -7.38 9.14
CA ASN A 270 -6.82 -6.97 10.52
C ASN A 270 -5.40 -6.42 10.71
N LEU A 271 -4.67 -6.21 9.59
CA LEU A 271 -3.34 -5.60 9.51
C LEU A 271 -3.21 -4.70 8.27
#